data_AF-A0A2G9UUG5-F1
#
_entry.id   AF-A0A2G9UUG5-F1
#
_cell.length_a   1.000
_cell.length_b   1.000
_cell.length_c   1.000
_cell.angle_alpha   90.00
_cell.angle_beta   90.00
_cell.angle_gamma   90.00
#
_symmetry.space_group_name_H-M   'P 1'
#
loop_
_entity.id
_entity.type
_entity.pdbx_description
1 polymer ?
#
loop_
_entity_poly.entity_id
_entity_poly.type
_entity_poly.pdbx_seq_one_letter_code
_entity_poly.pdbx_strand_id
1 'polypeptide(L)'
;METNDVILRRVPAHARPGAVLVGGIFAMLSFGLVYTFGGVPFAMLMGGFLERRFGGRRTAILGSILYTSCIALTYFTIQHSFAAVLVSMGFFASFGSSIAYNAILTTAQRWFPDNVGLAGGMIVGGYGCGAFILSPLQTGFINPLDYRVNSDGFFTQVDLLERVPQVFIVMAIVFALLQTVGLLFIGQPLEQLDGEGDALIMDSHENSTITQLKSRTFLLLFLSLASNAVWVQLVSGLYKAYGQKFIDSDLFLSLVGSVASVFNACSRVVWGVVADKTSYQFSMAIVCTIGASLVWLLPTVRAVNDPVFFLASICAIFTCIGGTYSLFPYITHKSFGSTNFGIVYGCLQCSLGKLNHSTQG
;
A
#
# COMPACT_ATOMS: atom_id res chain seq x y z
N MET A 1 -7.04 33.81 10.04
CA MET A 1 -7.70 32.56 9.62
C MET A 1 -8.73 32.20 10.67
N GLU A 2 -9.96 32.68 10.48
CA GLU A 2 -11.09 32.30 11.32
C GLU A 2 -11.75 31.08 10.69
N THR A 3 -12.06 30.08 11.52
CA THR A 3 -12.76 28.86 11.14
C THR A 3 -13.95 28.68 12.08
N ASN A 4 -15.02 28.08 11.58
CA ASN A 4 -16.23 27.80 12.35
C ASN A 4 -16.15 26.46 13.12
N ASP A 5 -15.02 25.77 13.04
CA ASP A 5 -14.79 24.52 13.77
C ASP A 5 -14.61 24.77 15.29
N VAL A 6 -15.45 24.09 16.07
CA VAL A 6 -15.58 24.25 17.54
C VAL A 6 -14.26 23.92 18.26
N ILE A 7 -13.46 23.02 17.70
CA ILE A 7 -12.21 22.54 18.28
C ILE A 7 -11.06 23.49 17.90
N LEU A 8 -10.97 23.89 16.62
CA LEU A 8 -9.93 24.81 16.14
C LEU A 8 -10.07 26.25 16.68
N ARG A 9 -11.28 26.68 17.06
CA ARG A 9 -11.49 27.97 17.74
C ARG A 9 -10.80 28.06 19.10
N ARG A 10 -10.63 26.93 19.80
CA ARG A 10 -9.94 26.87 21.10
C ARG A 10 -8.42 26.92 20.97
N VAL A 11 -7.88 26.81 19.75
CA VAL A 11 -6.45 26.89 19.45
C VAL A 11 -6.08 28.34 19.03
N PRO A 12 -4.98 28.91 19.57
CA PRO A 12 -4.52 30.25 19.18
C PRO A 12 -4.32 30.37 17.66
N ALA A 13 -4.69 31.51 17.08
CA ALA A 13 -4.74 31.69 15.62
C ALA A 13 -3.41 31.40 14.89
N HIS A 14 -2.27 31.64 15.54
CA HIS A 14 -0.93 31.34 15.01
C HIS A 14 -0.56 29.84 15.07
N ALA A 15 -1.21 29.06 15.93
CA ALA A 15 -0.96 27.63 16.13
C ALA A 15 -1.95 26.71 15.37
N ARG A 16 -3.04 27.26 14.82
CA ARG A 16 -4.07 26.52 14.05
C ARG A 16 -3.51 25.70 12.88
N PRO A 17 -2.58 26.23 12.04
CA PRO A 17 -1.99 25.43 10.95
C PRO A 17 -1.19 24.23 11.47
N GLY A 18 -0.53 24.37 12.62
CA GLY A 18 0.18 23.28 13.29
C GLY A 18 -0.79 22.24 13.87
N ALA A 19 -1.93 22.66 14.43
CA ALA A 19 -2.95 21.76 14.95
C ALA A 19 -3.64 20.94 13.84
N VAL A 20 -3.92 21.54 12.68
CA VAL A 20 -4.42 20.82 11.49
C VAL A 20 -3.39 19.82 10.97
N LEU A 21 -2.10 20.19 10.96
CA LEU A 21 -1.01 19.29 10.57
C LEU A 21 -0.90 18.10 11.53
N VAL A 22 -0.97 18.34 12.85
CA VAL A 22 -0.95 17.31 13.89
C VAL A 22 -2.18 16.41 13.77
N GLY A 23 -3.38 16.97 13.56
CA GLY A 23 -4.59 16.20 13.30
C GLY A 23 -4.52 15.33 12.05
N GLY A 24 -3.97 15.86 10.96
CA GLY A 24 -3.69 15.12 9.73
C GLY A 24 -2.66 14.00 9.93
N ILE A 25 -1.62 14.25 10.74
CA ILE A 25 -0.64 13.22 11.14
C ILE A 25 -1.30 12.13 11.97
N PHE A 26 -2.13 12.46 12.97
CA PHE A 26 -2.84 11.46 13.77
C PHE A 26 -3.90 10.71 12.96
N ALA A 27 -4.58 11.35 12.01
CA ALA A 27 -5.52 10.71 11.09
C ALA A 27 -4.81 9.78 10.07
N MET A 28 -3.63 10.18 9.59
CA MET A 28 -2.79 9.34 8.73
C MET A 28 -2.14 8.19 9.51
N LEU A 29 -1.77 8.41 10.76
CA LEU A 29 -1.30 7.37 11.67
C LEU A 29 -2.43 6.43 12.06
N SER A 30 -3.68 6.90 12.21
CA SER A 30 -4.84 6.04 12.49
C SER A 30 -5.24 5.21 11.26
N PHE A 31 -5.19 5.79 10.05
CA PHE A 31 -5.30 5.04 8.80
C PHE A 31 -4.16 4.03 8.66
N GLY A 32 -2.92 4.43 8.97
CA GLY A 32 -1.75 3.55 8.99
C GLY A 32 -1.84 2.45 10.06
N LEU A 33 -2.45 2.72 11.22
CA LEU A 33 -2.70 1.74 12.29
C LEU A 33 -3.78 0.74 11.88
N VAL A 34 -4.89 1.20 11.29
CA VAL A 34 -5.94 0.29 10.77
C VAL A 34 -5.44 -0.49 9.56
N TYR A 35 -4.64 0.13 8.68
CA TYR A 35 -4.06 -0.54 7.52
C TYR A 35 -2.94 -1.53 7.90
N THR A 36 -2.09 -1.18 8.87
CA THR A 36 -0.94 -2.01 9.28
C THR A 36 -1.26 -3.01 10.39
N PHE A 37 -2.25 -2.77 11.26
CA PHE A 37 -2.67 -3.71 12.30
C PHE A 37 -4.07 -4.29 12.08
N GLY A 38 -4.94 -3.59 11.36
CA GLY A 38 -6.34 -3.99 11.14
C GLY A 38 -6.55 -4.91 9.95
N GLY A 39 -5.60 -5.77 9.59
CA GLY A 39 -5.89 -6.87 8.68
C GLY A 39 -4.76 -7.27 7.77
N VAL A 40 -3.94 -6.36 7.25
CA VAL A 40 -2.97 -6.69 6.19
C VAL A 40 -1.99 -7.80 6.61
N PRO A 41 -1.28 -7.74 7.75
CA PRO A 41 -0.32 -8.79 8.08
C PRO A 41 -1.00 -10.12 8.42
N PHE A 42 -2.10 -10.07 9.19
CA PHE A 42 -2.89 -11.26 9.54
C PHE A 42 -3.53 -11.92 8.30
N ALA A 43 -4.01 -11.11 7.36
CA ALA A 43 -4.56 -11.55 6.09
C ALA A 43 -3.50 -12.11 5.14
N MET A 44 -2.28 -11.55 5.13
CA MET A 44 -1.19 -12.11 4.34
C MET A 44 -0.75 -13.46 4.93
N LEU A 45 -0.67 -13.58 6.25
CA LEU A 45 -0.43 -14.87 6.94
C LEU A 45 -1.50 -15.90 6.58
N MET A 46 -2.78 -15.53 6.71
CA MET A 46 -3.89 -16.39 6.30
C MET A 46 -3.83 -16.71 4.81
N GLY A 47 -3.53 -15.73 3.95
CA GLY A 47 -3.36 -15.93 2.52
C GLY A 47 -2.26 -16.93 2.20
N GLY A 48 -1.15 -16.94 2.95
CA GLY A 48 -0.09 -17.93 2.81
C GLY A 48 -0.55 -19.34 3.19
N PHE A 49 -1.31 -19.49 4.27
CA PHE A 49 -1.89 -20.77 4.67
C PHE A 49 -2.94 -21.28 3.66
N LEU A 50 -3.83 -20.40 3.20
CA LEU A 50 -4.87 -20.73 2.23
C LEU A 50 -4.28 -21.08 0.87
N GLU A 51 -3.25 -20.36 0.40
CA GLU A 51 -2.54 -20.67 -0.84
C GLU A 51 -1.93 -22.07 -0.83
N ARG A 52 -1.34 -22.50 0.29
CA ARG A 52 -0.82 -23.87 0.43
C ARG A 52 -1.91 -24.92 0.31
N ARG A 53 -3.05 -24.69 0.97
CA ARG A 53 -4.13 -25.68 1.06
C ARG A 53 -5.01 -25.75 -0.20
N PHE A 54 -5.33 -24.60 -0.79
CA PHE A 54 -6.31 -24.51 -1.89
C PHE A 54 -5.68 -24.12 -3.22
N GLY A 55 -4.40 -23.77 -3.21
CA GLY A 55 -3.68 -23.27 -4.36
C GLY A 55 -3.90 -21.78 -4.65
N GLY A 56 -2.96 -21.19 -5.39
CA GLY A 56 -2.90 -19.75 -5.69
C GLY A 56 -4.19 -19.19 -6.31
N ARG A 57 -4.77 -19.88 -7.29
CA ARG A 57 -5.98 -19.40 -7.98
C ARG A 57 -7.19 -19.31 -7.07
N ARG A 58 -7.46 -20.36 -6.27
CA ARG A 58 -8.64 -20.40 -5.38
C ARG A 58 -8.51 -19.38 -4.26
N THR A 59 -7.30 -19.22 -3.70
CA THR A 59 -7.02 -18.21 -2.68
C THR A 59 -7.17 -16.79 -3.23
N ALA A 60 -6.72 -16.53 -4.46
CA ALA A 60 -6.93 -15.25 -5.12
C ALA A 60 -8.42 -14.95 -5.37
N ILE A 61 -9.22 -15.95 -5.78
CA ILE A 61 -10.68 -15.80 -5.94
C ILE A 61 -11.32 -15.41 -4.60
N LEU A 62 -10.99 -16.12 -3.51
CA LEU A 62 -11.58 -15.85 -2.19
C LEU A 62 -11.27 -14.43 -1.71
N GLY A 63 -10.00 -13.99 -1.81
CA GLY A 63 -9.61 -12.64 -1.43
C GLY A 63 -10.28 -11.56 -2.29
N SER A 64 -10.42 -11.81 -3.59
CA SER A 64 -11.06 -10.90 -4.55
C SER A 64 -12.56 -10.72 -4.28
N ILE A 65 -13.28 -11.83 -4.03
CA ILE A 65 -14.70 -11.78 -3.66
C ILE A 65 -14.89 -11.02 -2.36
N LEU A 66 -14.07 -11.29 -1.34
CA LEU A 66 -14.13 -10.60 -0.06
C LEU A 66 -13.89 -9.09 -0.23
N TYR A 67 -12.82 -8.71 -0.93
CA TYR A 67 -12.50 -7.30 -1.20
C TYR A 67 -13.66 -6.58 -1.89
N THR A 68 -14.15 -7.12 -3.01
CA THR A 68 -15.18 -6.49 -3.83
C THR A 68 -16.53 -6.42 -3.10
N SER A 69 -16.88 -7.45 -2.33
CA SER A 69 -18.10 -7.45 -1.51
C SER A 69 -18.03 -6.40 -0.40
N CYS A 70 -16.85 -6.22 0.22
CA CYS A 70 -16.65 -5.21 1.26
C CYS A 70 -16.67 -3.78 0.70
N ILE A 71 -16.11 -3.55 -0.49
CA ILE A 71 -16.24 -2.25 -1.17
C ILE A 71 -17.71 -1.95 -1.49
N ALA A 72 -18.48 -2.94 -1.97
CA ALA A 72 -19.92 -2.76 -2.18
C ALA A 72 -20.67 -2.49 -0.88
N LEU A 73 -20.31 -3.18 0.22
CA LEU A 73 -20.87 -2.95 1.55
C LEU A 73 -20.61 -1.52 2.05
N THR A 74 -19.50 -0.89 1.64
CA THR A 74 -19.17 0.49 2.02
C THR A 74 -20.21 1.51 1.57
N TYR A 75 -20.98 1.22 0.51
CA TYR A 75 -22.15 2.02 0.11
C TYR A 75 -23.13 2.26 1.27
N PHE A 76 -23.39 1.21 2.07
CA PHE A 76 -24.32 1.30 3.20
C PHE A 76 -23.63 1.86 4.43
N THR A 77 -22.40 1.42 4.74
CA THR A 77 -21.73 1.80 5.98
C THR A 77 -21.36 3.28 6.05
N ILE A 78 -21.03 3.90 4.91
CA ILE A 78 -20.73 5.33 4.84
C ILE A 78 -21.91 6.23 5.21
N GLN A 79 -23.13 5.73 5.03
CA GLN A 79 -24.35 6.45 5.37
C GLN A 79 -24.70 6.35 6.87
N HIS A 80 -24.14 5.36 7.57
CA HIS A 80 -24.43 5.11 8.99
C HIS A 80 -23.42 5.75 9.93
N SER A 81 -22.12 5.45 9.74
CA SER A 81 -21.08 5.99 10.61
C SER A 81 -19.68 5.81 10.02
N PHE A 82 -18.78 6.71 10.41
CA PHE A 82 -17.36 6.58 10.13
C PHE A 82 -16.77 5.25 10.65
N ALA A 83 -17.18 4.82 11.84
CA ALA A 83 -16.73 3.54 12.41
C ALA A 83 -17.12 2.33 11.54
N ALA A 84 -18.32 2.34 10.96
CA ALA A 84 -18.75 1.27 10.05
C ALA A 84 -17.94 1.25 8.75
N VAL A 85 -17.51 2.41 8.25
CA VAL A 85 -16.57 2.51 7.11
C VAL A 85 -15.20 1.94 7.48
N LEU A 86 -14.69 2.27 8.67
CA LEU A 86 -13.43 1.71 9.17
C LEU A 86 -13.46 0.18 9.23
N VAL A 87 -14.58 -0.41 9.63
CA VAL A 87 -14.72 -1.87 9.68
C VAL A 87 -14.82 -2.45 8.26
N SER A 88 -15.74 -1.95 7.43
CA SER A 88 -15.99 -2.50 6.09
C SER A 88 -14.81 -2.29 5.12
N MET A 89 -14.38 -1.04 4.93
CA MET A 89 -13.31 -0.68 4.01
C MET A 89 -11.93 -0.78 4.67
N GLY A 90 -11.80 -0.31 5.91
CA GLY A 90 -10.50 -0.30 6.60
C GLY A 90 -10.00 -1.69 6.95
N PHE A 91 -10.83 -2.52 7.61
CA PHE A 91 -10.45 -3.87 8.04
C PHE A 91 -10.73 -4.92 6.96
N PHE A 92 -12.00 -5.18 6.63
CA PHE A 92 -12.37 -6.34 5.82
C PHE A 92 -11.95 -6.24 4.35
N ALA A 93 -12.06 -5.07 3.72
CA ALA A 93 -11.55 -4.91 2.36
C ALA A 93 -10.02 -5.06 2.33
N SER A 94 -9.28 -4.40 3.23
CA SER A 94 -7.82 -4.59 3.35
C SER A 94 -7.45 -6.06 3.56
N PHE A 95 -8.21 -6.78 4.37
CA PHE A 95 -8.04 -8.21 4.61
C PHE A 95 -8.23 -9.04 3.33
N GLY A 96 -9.31 -8.84 2.57
CA GLY A 96 -9.52 -9.52 1.29
C GLY A 96 -8.44 -9.24 0.25
N SER A 97 -8.05 -7.96 0.11
CA SER A 97 -7.01 -7.55 -0.84
C SER A 97 -5.64 -8.18 -0.52
N SER A 98 -5.33 -8.35 0.76
CA SER A 98 -4.06 -8.91 1.24
C SER A 98 -3.95 -10.41 1.01
N ILE A 99 -5.05 -11.15 1.16
CA ILE A 99 -5.12 -12.58 0.80
C ILE A 99 -4.85 -12.76 -0.69
N ALA A 100 -5.54 -11.98 -1.54
CA ALA A 100 -5.38 -12.07 -2.99
C ALA A 100 -3.98 -11.66 -3.43
N TYR A 101 -3.46 -10.55 -2.87
CA TYR A 101 -2.12 -10.05 -3.17
C TYR A 101 -1.04 -11.08 -2.87
N ASN A 102 -1.08 -11.70 -1.68
CA ASN A 102 -0.08 -12.71 -1.30
C ASN A 102 -0.12 -13.92 -2.24
N ALA A 103 -1.32 -14.41 -2.57
CA ALA A 103 -1.49 -15.57 -3.45
C ALA A 103 -0.99 -15.33 -4.88
N ILE A 104 -1.23 -14.14 -5.44
CA ILE A 104 -0.77 -13.77 -6.79
C ILE A 104 0.76 -13.62 -6.80
N LEU A 105 1.31 -12.96 -5.77
CA LEU A 105 2.74 -12.72 -5.65
C LEU A 105 3.53 -14.03 -5.53
N THR A 106 3.13 -14.94 -4.63
CA THR A 106 3.78 -16.25 -4.48
C THR A 106 3.71 -17.06 -5.78
N THR A 107 2.52 -17.09 -6.42
CA THR A 107 2.31 -17.86 -7.65
C THR A 107 3.24 -17.37 -8.77
N ALA A 108 3.33 -16.05 -8.97
CA ALA A 108 4.17 -15.50 -10.03
C ALA A 108 5.67 -15.68 -9.76
N GLN A 109 6.11 -15.56 -8.51
CA GLN A 109 7.51 -15.82 -8.17
C GLN A 109 7.91 -17.27 -8.43
N ARG A 110 6.98 -18.24 -8.27
CA ARG A 110 7.21 -19.64 -8.65
C ARG A 110 7.31 -19.86 -10.16
N TRP A 111 6.61 -19.07 -10.97
CA TRP A 111 6.73 -19.11 -12.44
C TRP A 111 8.02 -18.50 -12.98
N PHE A 112 8.61 -17.55 -12.26
CA PHE A 112 9.83 -16.84 -12.67
C PHE A 112 10.94 -16.94 -11.62
N PRO A 113 11.50 -18.14 -11.35
CA PRO A 113 12.48 -18.35 -10.28
C PRO A 113 13.80 -17.61 -10.52
N ASP A 114 14.18 -17.36 -11.77
CA ASP A 114 15.42 -16.64 -12.13
C ASP A 114 15.24 -15.11 -12.16
N ASN A 115 14.00 -14.63 -12.28
CA ASN A 115 13.65 -13.20 -12.44
C ASN A 115 12.55 -12.79 -11.46
N VAL A 116 12.75 -13.14 -10.19
CA VAL A 116 11.78 -12.95 -9.09
C VAL A 116 11.48 -11.47 -8.87
N GLY A 117 12.49 -10.62 -8.99
CA GLY A 117 12.38 -9.17 -8.84
C GLY A 117 11.55 -8.55 -9.95
N LEU A 118 11.75 -8.94 -11.20
CA LEU A 118 10.92 -8.51 -12.33
C LEU A 118 9.47 -8.96 -12.16
N ALA A 119 9.23 -10.24 -11.85
CA ALA A 119 7.87 -10.76 -11.68
C ALA A 119 7.12 -10.09 -10.52
N GLY A 120 7.77 -9.97 -9.36
CA GLY A 120 7.23 -9.24 -8.22
C GLY A 120 7.04 -7.76 -8.53
N GLY A 121 8.00 -7.13 -9.20
CA GLY A 121 7.97 -5.73 -9.60
C GLY A 121 6.82 -5.39 -10.56
N MET A 122 6.46 -6.29 -11.49
CA MET A 122 5.30 -6.11 -12.37
C MET A 122 3.97 -6.18 -11.62
N ILE A 123 3.81 -7.16 -10.71
CA ILE A 123 2.60 -7.30 -9.89
C ILE A 123 2.42 -6.09 -8.98
N VAL A 124 3.49 -5.73 -8.27
CA VAL A 124 3.51 -4.58 -7.36
C VAL A 124 3.38 -3.29 -8.17
N GLY A 125 3.93 -3.23 -9.39
CA GLY A 125 3.76 -2.12 -10.34
C GLY A 125 2.30 -1.89 -10.71
N GLY A 126 1.52 -2.94 -10.94
CA GLY A 126 0.08 -2.85 -11.19
C GLY A 126 -0.68 -2.12 -10.07
N TYR A 127 -0.29 -2.32 -8.80
CA TYR A 127 -0.85 -1.58 -7.67
C TYR A 127 -0.58 -0.06 -7.77
N GLY A 128 0.62 0.33 -8.21
CA GLY A 128 0.98 1.73 -8.44
C GLY A 128 0.20 2.36 -9.61
N CYS A 129 0.07 1.65 -10.73
CA CYS A 129 -0.69 2.10 -11.90
C CYS A 129 -2.19 2.23 -11.62
N GLY A 130 -2.74 1.44 -10.70
CA GLY A 130 -4.15 1.47 -10.35
C GLY A 130 -4.64 2.85 -9.94
N ALA A 131 -3.84 3.60 -9.17
CA ALA A 131 -4.19 4.97 -8.77
C ALA A 131 -4.29 5.92 -9.97
N PHE A 132 -3.38 5.81 -10.94
CA PHE A 132 -3.41 6.64 -12.16
C PHE A 132 -4.69 6.43 -12.97
N ILE A 133 -5.18 5.20 -13.09
CA ILE A 133 -6.38 4.87 -13.86
C ILE A 133 -7.65 5.21 -13.07
N LEU A 134 -7.70 4.82 -11.79
CA LEU A 134 -8.92 4.84 -11.01
C LEU A 134 -9.19 6.19 -10.34
N SER A 135 -8.16 6.96 -9.96
CA SER A 135 -8.37 8.26 -9.32
C SER A 135 -9.09 9.27 -10.23
N PRO A 136 -8.71 9.46 -11.50
CA PRO A 136 -9.46 10.34 -12.41
C PRO A 136 -10.89 9.86 -12.65
N LEU A 137 -11.11 8.54 -12.72
CA LEU A 137 -12.44 7.95 -12.87
C LEU A 137 -13.32 8.25 -11.65
N GLN A 138 -12.78 8.09 -10.44
CA GLN A 138 -13.47 8.40 -9.19
C GLN A 138 -13.77 9.90 -9.08
N THR A 139 -12.78 10.76 -9.35
CA THR A 139 -12.94 12.22 -9.32
C THR A 139 -13.94 12.68 -10.37
N GLY A 140 -13.87 12.16 -11.59
CA GLY A 140 -14.81 12.51 -12.66
C GLY A 140 -16.25 12.07 -12.37
N PHE A 141 -16.43 10.95 -11.65
CA PHE A 141 -17.75 10.51 -11.19
C PHE A 141 -18.28 11.36 -10.03
N ILE A 142 -17.45 11.62 -9.01
CA ILE A 142 -17.85 12.34 -7.79
C ILE A 142 -18.03 13.84 -8.08
N ASN A 143 -17.06 14.46 -8.75
CA ASN A 143 -16.96 15.89 -8.98
C ASN A 143 -16.82 16.25 -10.48
N PRO A 144 -17.82 15.93 -11.33
CA PRO A 144 -17.79 16.25 -12.76
C PRO A 144 -17.79 17.75 -13.07
N LEU A 145 -18.21 18.59 -12.11
CA LEU A 145 -18.33 20.03 -12.26
C LEU A 145 -17.11 20.80 -11.70
N ASP A 146 -16.07 20.07 -11.28
CA ASP A 146 -14.83 20.63 -10.72
C ASP A 146 -15.08 21.64 -9.58
N TYR A 147 -16.01 21.29 -8.68
CA TYR A 147 -16.26 22.08 -7.48
C TYR A 147 -14.99 22.25 -6.68
N ARG A 148 -14.81 23.45 -6.11
CA ARG A 148 -13.70 23.75 -5.23
C ARG A 148 -14.07 23.46 -3.79
N VAL A 149 -13.05 23.08 -3.04
CA VAL A 149 -13.11 22.87 -1.60
C VAL A 149 -13.30 24.23 -0.93
N ASN A 150 -14.09 24.29 0.15
CA ASN A 150 -14.25 25.52 0.93
C ASN A 150 -12.98 25.85 1.73
N SER A 151 -12.94 27.03 2.36
CA SER A 151 -11.83 27.51 3.19
C SER A 151 -11.41 26.55 4.32
N ASP A 152 -12.31 25.68 4.76
CA ASP A 152 -12.07 24.68 5.80
C ASP A 152 -11.60 23.31 5.25
N GLY A 153 -11.43 23.15 3.94
CA GLY A 153 -10.95 21.89 3.35
C GLY A 153 -12.04 20.84 3.10
N PHE A 154 -13.32 21.21 3.14
CA PHE A 154 -14.46 20.33 2.87
C PHE A 154 -15.28 20.75 1.64
N PHE A 155 -15.88 19.75 0.98
CA PHE A 155 -16.93 19.96 -0.02
C PHE A 155 -18.28 20.09 0.68
N THR A 156 -19.09 21.09 0.29
CA THR A 156 -20.42 21.34 0.88
C THR A 156 -21.55 21.22 -0.13
N GLN A 157 -21.23 20.94 -1.40
CA GLN A 157 -22.19 20.82 -2.48
C GLN A 157 -22.99 19.52 -2.31
N VAL A 158 -24.32 19.63 -2.18
CA VAL A 158 -25.20 18.49 -1.87
C VAL A 158 -25.17 17.44 -2.97
N ASP A 159 -25.15 17.87 -4.23
CA ASP A 159 -25.08 17.00 -5.41
C ASP A 159 -23.77 16.20 -5.47
N LEU A 160 -22.66 16.75 -5.00
CA LEU A 160 -21.39 16.02 -4.86
C LEU A 160 -21.47 14.99 -3.73
N LEU A 161 -22.00 15.39 -2.57
CA LEU A 161 -22.10 14.52 -1.39
C LEU A 161 -23.00 13.30 -1.64
N GLU A 162 -24.08 13.46 -2.40
CA GLU A 162 -24.99 12.37 -2.79
C GLU A 162 -24.34 11.32 -3.71
N ARG A 163 -23.32 11.70 -4.47
CA ARG A 163 -22.57 10.78 -5.35
C ARG A 163 -21.53 9.96 -4.60
N VAL A 164 -21.11 10.39 -3.41
CA VAL A 164 -20.03 9.72 -2.64
C VAL A 164 -20.39 8.27 -2.30
N PRO A 165 -21.58 7.91 -1.80
CA PRO A 165 -21.92 6.50 -1.57
C PRO A 165 -21.94 5.71 -2.88
N GLN A 166 -22.51 6.27 -3.96
CA GLN A 166 -22.70 5.59 -5.24
C GLN A 166 -21.37 5.17 -5.89
N VAL A 167 -20.29 5.93 -5.68
CA VAL A 167 -18.97 5.59 -6.22
C VAL A 167 -18.49 4.22 -5.74
N PHE A 168 -18.85 3.79 -4.54
CA PHE A 168 -18.43 2.49 -3.99
C PHE A 168 -19.03 1.32 -4.77
N ILE A 169 -20.29 1.43 -5.21
CA ILE A 169 -20.93 0.41 -6.06
C ILE A 169 -20.29 0.40 -7.45
N VAL A 170 -20.06 1.57 -8.05
CA VAL A 170 -19.38 1.69 -9.34
C VAL A 170 -17.99 1.05 -9.27
N MET A 171 -17.21 1.36 -8.23
CA MET A 171 -15.89 0.78 -8.02
C MET A 171 -15.95 -0.73 -7.77
N ALA A 172 -16.93 -1.24 -7.02
CA ALA A 172 -17.10 -2.67 -6.83
C ALA A 172 -17.34 -3.40 -8.15
N ILE A 173 -18.16 -2.84 -9.06
CA ILE A 173 -18.41 -3.42 -10.39
C ILE A 173 -17.11 -3.40 -11.23
N VAL A 174 -16.42 -2.27 -11.27
CA VAL A 174 -15.14 -2.14 -12.00
C VAL A 174 -14.12 -3.15 -11.47
N PHE A 175 -13.99 -3.30 -10.15
CA PHE A 175 -13.11 -4.29 -9.54
C PHE A 175 -13.53 -5.72 -9.84
N ALA A 176 -14.81 -6.06 -9.78
CA ALA A 176 -15.31 -7.39 -10.13
C ALA A 176 -14.94 -7.77 -11.57
N LEU A 177 -15.10 -6.84 -12.52
CA LEU A 177 -14.77 -7.07 -13.93
C LEU A 177 -13.27 -7.27 -14.13
N LEU A 178 -12.44 -6.36 -13.61
CA LEU A 178 -10.98 -6.45 -13.72
C LEU A 178 -10.43 -7.72 -13.06
N GLN A 179 -10.93 -8.06 -11.87
CA GLN A 179 -10.54 -9.27 -11.15
C GLN A 179 -10.99 -10.52 -11.90
N THR A 180 -12.21 -10.57 -12.43
CA THR A 180 -12.69 -11.74 -13.19
C THR A 180 -11.77 -12.03 -14.37
N VAL A 181 -11.38 -11.00 -15.14
CA VAL A 181 -10.43 -11.16 -16.24
C VAL A 181 -9.07 -11.64 -15.72
N GLY A 182 -8.51 -11.02 -14.68
CA GLY A 182 -7.21 -11.40 -14.13
C GLY A 182 -7.17 -12.83 -13.58
N LEU A 183 -8.23 -13.25 -12.86
CA LEU A 183 -8.35 -14.58 -12.25
C LEU A 183 -8.43 -15.72 -13.27
N LEU A 184 -8.75 -15.44 -14.54
CA LEU A 184 -8.69 -16.42 -15.63
C LEU A 184 -7.26 -16.81 -15.99
N PHE A 185 -6.31 -15.89 -15.81
CA PHE A 185 -4.90 -16.08 -16.19
C PHE A 185 -4.01 -16.58 -15.07
N ILE A 186 -4.54 -16.74 -13.85
CA ILE A 186 -3.77 -17.30 -12.72
C ILE A 186 -3.80 -18.83 -12.78
N GLY A 187 -2.64 -19.44 -13.01
CA GLY A 187 -2.41 -20.87 -12.96
C GLY A 187 -1.27 -21.24 -12.02
N GLN A 188 -1.31 -22.43 -11.44
CA GLN A 188 -0.19 -22.97 -10.65
C GLN A 188 0.76 -23.77 -11.55
N PRO A 189 2.08 -23.68 -11.33
CA PRO A 189 3.04 -24.53 -12.05
C PRO A 189 2.86 -26.01 -11.67
N LEU A 190 3.04 -26.91 -12.64
CA LEU A 190 2.77 -28.36 -12.53
C LEU A 190 3.68 -29.09 -11.54
N GLU A 191 4.83 -28.53 -11.19
CA GLU A 191 5.93 -29.20 -10.49
C GLU A 191 5.71 -29.42 -8.98
N GLN A 192 4.49 -29.19 -8.46
CA GLN A 192 4.15 -29.36 -7.03
C GLN A 192 2.88 -30.20 -6.78
N LEU A 193 2.40 -30.98 -7.77
CA LEU A 193 1.25 -31.88 -7.59
C LEU A 193 1.58 -33.20 -6.86
N ASP A 194 2.85 -33.48 -6.55
CA ASP A 194 3.22 -34.68 -5.77
C ASP A 194 3.34 -34.33 -4.27
N GLY A 195 2.21 -34.40 -3.58
CA GLY A 195 2.12 -34.11 -2.15
C GLY A 195 0.99 -34.84 -1.44
N GLU A 196 0.70 -36.09 -1.79
CA GLU A 196 -0.04 -37.01 -0.92
C GLU A 196 0.75 -37.25 0.39
N GLY A 197 0.63 -36.34 1.35
CA GLY A 197 1.38 -36.38 2.63
C GLY A 197 1.01 -35.26 3.60
N ASP A 198 -0.26 -34.88 3.64
CA ASP A 198 -0.78 -33.57 4.09
C ASP A 198 -0.71 -33.23 5.60
N ALA A 199 0.02 -34.00 6.42
CA ALA A 199 0.18 -33.70 7.86
C ALA A 199 1.65 -33.68 8.32
N LEU A 200 2.45 -34.69 7.96
CA LEU A 200 3.85 -34.80 8.39
C LEU A 200 4.77 -33.77 7.71
N ILE A 201 4.45 -33.39 6.47
CA ILE A 201 5.21 -32.38 5.71
C ILE A 201 4.94 -30.98 6.29
N MET A 202 3.70 -30.70 6.71
CA MET A 202 3.31 -29.41 7.30
C MET A 202 4.05 -29.14 8.62
N ASP A 203 4.18 -30.14 9.49
CA ASP A 203 4.91 -30.06 10.77
C ASP A 203 6.41 -29.79 10.57
N SER A 204 7.02 -30.39 9.53
CA SER A 204 8.42 -30.15 9.18
C SER A 204 8.68 -28.73 8.65
N HIS A 205 7.73 -28.18 7.87
CA HIS A 205 7.81 -26.82 7.34
C HIS A 205 7.45 -25.75 8.39
N GLU A 206 6.57 -26.05 9.34
CA GLU A 206 6.22 -25.14 10.43
C GLU A 206 7.41 -24.92 11.37
N ASN A 207 8.11 -25.99 11.76
CA ASN A 207 9.35 -25.91 12.52
C ASN A 207 10.46 -25.14 11.76
N SER A 208 10.53 -25.30 10.44
CA SER A 208 11.41 -24.50 9.57
C SER A 208 11.01 -23.01 9.55
N THR A 209 9.71 -22.70 9.47
CA THR A 209 9.20 -21.32 9.45
C THR A 209 9.48 -20.60 10.76
N ILE A 210 9.24 -21.23 11.91
CA ILE A 210 9.54 -20.64 13.22
C ILE A 210 11.05 -20.37 13.36
N THR A 211 11.88 -21.26 12.82
CA THR A 211 13.34 -21.07 12.79
C THR A 211 13.73 -19.88 11.91
N GLN A 212 13.10 -19.72 10.75
CA GLN A 212 13.30 -18.58 9.85
C GLN A 212 12.89 -17.24 10.51
N LEU A 213 11.77 -17.21 11.23
CA LEU A 213 11.30 -16.03 11.96
C LEU A 213 12.21 -15.62 13.13
N LYS A 214 12.91 -16.58 13.74
CA LYS A 214 13.91 -16.31 14.79
C LYS A 214 15.28 -15.89 14.25
N SER A 215 15.47 -15.93 12.92
CA SER A 215 16.75 -15.57 12.29
C SER A 215 17.07 -14.08 12.46
N ARG A 216 18.36 -13.77 12.62
CA ARG A 216 18.86 -12.37 12.60
C ARG A 216 18.52 -11.69 11.27
N THR A 217 18.51 -12.43 10.17
CA THR A 217 18.14 -11.90 8.85
C THR A 217 16.69 -11.42 8.84
N PHE A 218 15.77 -12.17 9.45
CA PHE A 218 14.37 -11.75 9.57
C PHE A 218 14.26 -10.47 10.39
N LEU A 219 14.91 -10.42 11.57
CA LEU A 219 14.87 -9.24 12.43
C LEU A 219 15.41 -7.98 11.74
N LEU A 220 16.50 -8.09 10.99
CA LEU A 220 17.08 -6.97 10.24
C LEU A 220 16.16 -6.51 9.10
N LEU A 221 15.57 -7.43 8.34
CA LEU A 221 14.62 -7.09 7.28
C LEU A 221 13.34 -6.47 7.86
N PHE A 222 12.87 -6.97 8.99
CA PHE A 222 11.70 -6.48 9.70
C PHE A 222 11.92 -5.04 10.17
N LEU A 223 13.05 -4.76 10.82
CA LEU A 223 13.39 -3.40 11.26
C LEU A 223 13.58 -2.46 10.06
N SER A 224 14.22 -2.94 8.99
CA SER A 224 14.41 -2.18 7.75
C SER A 224 13.07 -1.83 7.09
N LEU A 225 12.11 -2.76 7.03
CA LEU A 225 10.78 -2.51 6.48
C LEU A 225 10.01 -1.52 7.34
N ALA A 226 10.07 -1.65 8.67
CA ALA A 226 9.42 -0.72 9.60
C ALA A 226 9.91 0.73 9.39
N SER A 227 11.23 0.93 9.35
CA SER A 227 11.82 2.25 9.12
C SER A 227 11.45 2.81 7.74
N ASN A 228 11.38 1.95 6.72
CA ASN A 228 11.00 2.37 5.38
C ASN A 228 9.52 2.77 5.27
N ALA A 229 8.63 2.02 5.92
CA ALA A 229 7.19 2.31 5.90
C ALA A 229 6.87 3.71 6.44
N VAL A 230 7.58 4.17 7.48
CA VAL A 230 7.35 5.48 8.10
C VAL A 230 7.56 6.62 7.11
N TRP A 231 8.72 6.67 6.43
CA TRP A 231 9.01 7.80 5.53
C TRP A 231 8.16 7.74 4.27
N VAL A 232 7.93 6.53 3.73
CA VAL A 232 7.09 6.33 2.54
C VAL A 232 5.66 6.82 2.80
N GLN A 233 5.06 6.42 3.92
CA GLN A 233 3.70 6.80 4.27
C GLN A 233 3.59 8.30 4.56
N LEU A 234 4.60 8.88 5.22
CA LEU A 234 4.65 10.31 5.52
C LEU A 234 4.66 11.15 4.23
N VAL A 235 5.54 10.83 3.28
CA VAL A 235 5.63 11.61 2.03
C VAL A 235 4.40 11.40 1.16
N SER A 236 3.95 10.15 1.00
CA SER A 236 2.78 9.83 0.15
C SER A 236 1.48 10.43 0.70
N GLY A 237 1.36 10.54 2.03
CA GLY A 237 0.18 11.14 2.66
C GLY A 237 0.19 12.67 2.69
N LEU A 238 1.37 13.31 2.68
CA LEU A 238 1.50 14.76 2.93
C LEU A 238 1.95 15.59 1.73
N TYR A 239 2.37 15.00 0.60
CA TYR A 239 2.87 15.78 -0.54
C TYR A 239 1.85 16.82 -1.04
N LYS A 240 0.55 16.46 -1.10
CA LYS A 240 -0.51 17.36 -1.56
C LYS A 240 -0.70 18.52 -0.59
N ALA A 241 -0.79 18.23 0.71
CA ALA A 241 -0.91 19.26 1.76
C ALA A 241 0.32 20.18 1.82
N TYR A 242 1.51 19.66 1.51
CA TYR A 242 2.71 20.48 1.38
C TYR A 242 2.61 21.43 0.17
N GLY A 243 2.21 20.91 -0.99
CA GLY A 243 2.04 21.71 -2.22
C GLY A 243 0.99 22.82 -2.10
N GLN A 244 -0.11 22.57 -1.39
CA GLN A 244 -1.16 23.57 -1.13
C GLN A 244 -0.67 24.83 -0.37
N LYS A 245 0.52 24.80 0.23
CA LYS A 245 1.09 26.00 0.90
C LYS A 245 1.60 27.07 -0.07
N PHE A 246 1.85 26.70 -1.33
CA PHE A 246 2.45 27.60 -2.33
C PHE A 246 1.90 27.41 -3.75
N ILE A 247 1.06 26.40 -4.00
CA ILE A 247 0.36 26.17 -5.26
C ILE A 247 -1.16 26.21 -5.02
N ASP A 248 -1.85 27.11 -5.73
CA ASP A 248 -3.29 27.37 -5.54
C ASP A 248 -4.21 26.40 -6.33
N SER A 249 -3.66 25.66 -7.30
CA SER A 249 -4.43 24.77 -8.18
C SER A 249 -4.50 23.34 -7.63
N ASP A 250 -5.67 22.94 -7.12
CA ASP A 250 -5.89 21.58 -6.63
C ASP A 250 -5.85 20.53 -7.75
N LEU A 251 -6.36 20.89 -8.94
CA LEU A 251 -6.31 20.05 -10.13
C LEU A 251 -4.85 19.73 -10.52
N PHE A 252 -3.97 20.74 -10.48
CA PHE A 252 -2.54 20.53 -10.73
C PHE A 252 -1.92 19.61 -9.67
N LEU A 253 -2.22 19.81 -8.40
CA LEU A 253 -1.72 18.94 -7.33
C LEU A 253 -2.23 17.49 -7.46
N SER A 254 -3.47 17.31 -7.92
CA SER A 254 -4.02 15.99 -8.25
C SER A 254 -3.28 15.37 -9.44
N LEU A 255 -3.00 16.16 -10.49
CA LEU A 255 -2.20 15.73 -11.63
C LEU A 255 -0.79 15.30 -11.21
N VAL A 256 -0.15 16.05 -10.30
CA VAL A 256 1.16 15.68 -9.73
C VAL A 256 1.09 14.30 -9.08
N GLY A 257 0.07 14.02 -8.27
CA GLY A 257 -0.15 12.71 -7.68
C GLY A 257 -0.35 11.60 -8.71
N SER A 258 -1.16 11.86 -9.73
CA SER A 258 -1.41 10.93 -10.83
C SER A 258 -0.13 10.60 -11.60
N VAL A 259 0.65 11.61 -12.01
CA VAL A 259 1.93 11.41 -12.71
C VAL A 259 2.94 10.70 -11.81
N ALA A 260 3.06 11.11 -10.55
CA ALA A 260 3.96 10.48 -9.60
C ALA A 260 3.63 9.00 -9.35
N SER A 261 2.35 8.61 -9.39
CA SER A 261 1.95 7.20 -9.27
C SER A 261 2.37 6.35 -10.48
N VAL A 262 2.44 6.93 -11.69
CA VAL A 262 3.03 6.27 -12.87
C VAL A 262 4.53 6.04 -12.66
N PHE A 263 5.27 7.05 -12.21
CA PHE A 263 6.69 6.90 -11.89
C PHE A 263 6.93 5.85 -10.79
N ASN A 264 6.08 5.83 -9.77
CA ASN A 264 6.10 4.81 -8.73
C ASN A 264 5.87 3.39 -9.26
N ALA A 265 4.96 3.24 -10.22
CA ALA A 265 4.65 1.96 -10.85
C ALA A 265 5.82 1.47 -11.73
N CYS A 266 6.32 2.34 -12.61
CA CYS A 266 7.45 2.02 -13.48
C CYS A 266 8.71 1.71 -12.68
N SER A 267 8.97 2.46 -11.60
CA SER A 267 10.17 2.24 -10.80
C SER A 267 10.14 0.90 -10.06
N ARG A 268 8.98 0.36 -9.67
CA ARG A 268 8.87 -0.99 -9.09
C ARG A 268 9.38 -2.07 -10.04
N VAL A 269 9.10 -1.94 -11.33
CA VAL A 269 9.60 -2.87 -12.36
C VAL A 269 11.10 -2.69 -12.57
N VAL A 270 11.56 -1.43 -12.72
CA VAL A 270 12.97 -1.11 -12.94
C VAL A 270 13.83 -1.61 -11.77
N TRP A 271 13.45 -1.30 -10.53
CA TRP A 271 14.17 -1.74 -9.34
C TRP A 271 14.10 -3.25 -9.14
N GLY A 272 13.00 -3.90 -9.55
CA GLY A 272 12.92 -5.36 -9.61
C GLY A 272 13.99 -5.97 -10.53
N VAL A 273 14.12 -5.45 -11.75
CA VAL A 273 15.15 -5.90 -12.72
C VAL A 273 16.56 -5.58 -12.23
N VAL A 274 16.77 -4.40 -11.64
CA VAL A 274 18.07 -4.03 -11.06
C VAL A 274 18.43 -4.96 -9.91
N ALA A 275 17.47 -5.36 -9.07
CA ALA A 275 17.69 -6.30 -7.98
C ALA A 275 18.02 -7.71 -8.48
N ASP A 276 17.39 -8.16 -9.56
CA ASP A 276 17.70 -9.45 -10.19
C ASP A 276 19.15 -9.49 -10.71
N LYS A 277 19.63 -8.39 -11.29
CA LYS A 277 21.01 -8.30 -11.83
C LYS A 277 22.08 -7.97 -10.79
N THR A 278 21.70 -7.35 -9.67
CA THR A 278 22.62 -6.85 -8.66
C THR A 278 22.34 -7.51 -7.29
N SER A 279 22.46 -6.74 -6.21
CA SER A 279 22.16 -7.18 -4.85
C SER A 279 21.08 -6.28 -4.25
N TYR A 280 20.24 -6.87 -3.37
CA TYR A 280 19.28 -6.14 -2.56
C TYR A 280 19.94 -5.01 -1.77
N GLN A 281 21.08 -5.28 -1.12
CA GLN A 281 21.75 -4.31 -0.26
C GLN A 281 22.19 -3.07 -1.04
N PHE A 282 22.75 -3.28 -2.23
CA PHE A 282 23.18 -2.20 -3.13
C PHE A 282 21.99 -1.38 -3.63
N SER A 283 20.95 -2.05 -4.13
CA SER A 283 19.74 -1.38 -4.63
C SER A 283 19.03 -0.60 -3.53
N MET A 284 18.89 -1.19 -2.35
CA MET A 284 18.22 -0.56 -1.21
C MET A 284 19.01 0.64 -0.67
N ALA A 285 20.35 0.55 -0.62
CA ALA A 285 21.19 1.67 -0.22
C ALA A 285 21.00 2.88 -1.16
N ILE A 286 21.01 2.65 -2.48
CA ILE A 286 20.79 3.72 -3.47
C ILE A 286 19.40 4.34 -3.29
N VAL A 287 18.35 3.52 -3.22
CA VAL A 287 16.96 3.99 -3.04
C VAL A 287 16.82 4.84 -1.78
N CYS A 288 17.34 4.37 -0.65
CA CYS A 288 17.27 5.09 0.62
C CYS A 288 18.09 6.39 0.60
N THR A 289 19.31 6.37 0.06
CA THR A 289 20.16 7.57 0.01
C THR A 289 19.60 8.64 -0.92
N ILE A 290 19.14 8.25 -2.12
CA ILE A 290 18.49 9.18 -3.05
C ILE A 290 17.18 9.67 -2.44
N GLY A 291 16.34 8.79 -1.90
CA GLY A 291 15.09 9.17 -1.24
C GLY A 291 15.30 10.18 -0.10
N ALA A 292 16.26 9.92 0.79
CA ALA A 292 16.58 10.81 1.90
C ALA A 292 17.09 12.18 1.41
N SER A 293 17.97 12.21 0.41
CA SER A 293 18.47 13.47 -0.15
C SER A 293 17.37 14.30 -0.80
N LEU A 294 16.47 13.67 -1.57
CA LEU A 294 15.33 14.36 -2.21
C LEU A 294 14.36 14.92 -1.17
N VAL A 295 14.06 14.16 -0.11
CA VAL A 295 13.20 14.65 0.99
C VAL A 295 13.88 15.81 1.72
N TRP A 296 15.20 15.74 1.95
CA TRP A 296 15.96 16.83 2.56
C TRP A 296 15.97 18.10 1.71
N LEU A 297 15.91 17.95 0.38
CA LEU A 297 15.87 19.06 -0.57
C LEU A 297 14.47 19.67 -0.75
N LEU A 298 13.39 19.07 -0.22
CA LEU A 298 12.03 19.60 -0.36
C LEU A 298 11.89 21.09 0.03
N PRO A 299 12.50 21.62 1.10
CA PRO A 299 12.43 23.05 1.42
C PRO A 299 12.92 23.97 0.31
N THR A 300 13.85 23.51 -0.54
CA THR A 300 14.34 24.30 -1.69
C THR A 300 13.26 24.44 -2.76
N VAL A 301 12.37 23.46 -2.91
CA VAL A 301 11.23 23.52 -3.84
C VAL A 301 10.32 24.68 -3.50
N ARG A 302 10.08 24.91 -2.21
CA ARG A 302 9.34 26.07 -1.73
C ARG A 302 10.05 27.40 -2.00
N ALA A 303 11.39 27.42 -1.94
CA ALA A 303 12.16 28.63 -2.18
C ALA A 303 12.14 29.04 -3.67
N VAL A 304 12.15 28.08 -4.58
CA VAL A 304 12.06 28.32 -6.03
C VAL A 304 10.65 28.73 -6.45
N ASN A 305 9.62 28.21 -5.78
CA ASN A 305 8.22 28.50 -6.03
C ASN A 305 7.75 28.21 -7.48
N ASP A 306 8.35 27.21 -8.12
CA ASP A 306 7.98 26.75 -9.47
C ASP A 306 7.15 25.45 -9.41
N PRO A 307 5.90 25.45 -9.93
CA PRO A 307 5.06 24.24 -9.98
C PRO A 307 5.69 23.07 -10.72
N VAL A 308 6.48 23.32 -11.78
CA VAL A 308 7.13 22.25 -12.56
C VAL A 308 8.24 21.59 -11.75
N PHE A 309 9.03 22.39 -11.04
CA PHE A 309 10.04 21.89 -10.12
C PHE A 309 9.46 21.05 -8.97
N PHE A 310 8.27 21.42 -8.47
CA PHE A 310 7.52 20.60 -7.51
C PHE A 310 7.10 19.26 -8.10
N LEU A 311 6.50 19.25 -9.30
CA LEU A 311 6.12 18.02 -10.01
C LEU A 311 7.32 17.07 -10.17
N ALA A 312 8.45 17.59 -10.67
CA ALA A 312 9.66 16.79 -10.90
C ALA A 312 10.20 16.19 -9.59
N SER A 313 10.22 16.98 -8.52
CA SER A 313 10.69 16.55 -7.20
C SER A 313 9.82 15.43 -6.62
N ILE A 314 8.49 15.56 -6.70
CA ILE A 314 7.56 14.52 -6.23
C ILE A 314 7.68 13.25 -7.07
N CYS A 315 7.80 13.35 -8.40
CA CYS A 315 8.01 12.19 -9.27
C CYS A 315 9.32 11.45 -8.95
N ALA A 316 10.40 12.19 -8.68
CA ALA A 316 11.68 11.61 -8.27
C ALA A 316 11.56 10.88 -6.92
N ILE A 317 10.88 11.46 -5.94
CA ILE A 317 10.67 10.79 -4.65
C ILE A 317 9.82 9.53 -4.80
N PHE A 318 8.74 9.60 -5.60
CA PHE A 318 7.87 8.44 -5.86
C PHE A 318 8.59 7.31 -6.61
N THR A 319 9.60 7.64 -7.42
CA THR A 319 10.50 6.66 -8.03
C THR A 319 11.26 5.86 -6.95
N CYS A 320 11.79 6.53 -5.92
CA CYS A 320 12.44 5.87 -4.78
C CYS A 320 11.44 5.03 -3.95
N ILE A 321 10.25 5.58 -3.68
CA ILE A 321 9.20 4.86 -2.94
C ILE A 321 8.85 3.54 -3.63
N GLY A 322 8.79 3.52 -4.97
CA GLY A 322 8.47 2.30 -5.72
C GLY A 322 9.58 1.25 -5.60
N GLY A 323 10.84 1.68 -5.53
CA GLY A 323 11.99 0.81 -5.28
C GLY A 323 11.85 0.08 -3.93
N THR A 324 11.55 0.82 -2.87
CA THR A 324 11.33 0.26 -1.53
C THR A 324 10.31 -0.88 -1.54
N TYR A 325 9.14 -0.71 -2.16
CA TYR A 325 8.10 -1.76 -2.18
C TYR A 325 8.46 -2.99 -3.04
N SER A 326 9.26 -2.82 -4.09
CA SER A 326 9.66 -3.94 -4.98
C SER A 326 10.76 -4.83 -4.37
N LEU A 327 11.66 -4.23 -3.57
CA LEU A 327 12.86 -4.90 -3.06
C LEU A 327 12.58 -5.85 -1.88
N PHE A 328 11.56 -5.58 -1.06
CA PHE A 328 11.22 -6.42 0.09
C PHE A 328 10.66 -7.81 -0.28
N PRO A 329 9.70 -7.94 -1.21
CA PRO A 329 9.33 -9.24 -1.77
C PRO A 329 10.52 -10.00 -2.35
N TYR A 330 11.38 -9.31 -3.10
CA TYR A 330 12.56 -9.94 -3.71
C TYR A 330 13.49 -10.57 -2.66
N ILE A 331 13.92 -9.79 -1.65
CA ILE A 331 14.86 -10.31 -0.64
C ILE A 331 14.23 -11.37 0.24
N THR A 332 12.93 -11.25 0.54
CA THR A 332 12.23 -12.26 1.34
C THR A 332 12.20 -13.60 0.60
N HIS A 333 11.94 -13.59 -0.70
CA HIS A 333 12.00 -14.80 -1.51
C HIS A 333 13.41 -15.37 -1.59
N LYS A 334 14.42 -14.52 -1.82
CA LYS A 334 15.83 -14.95 -1.95
C LYS A 334 16.42 -15.48 -0.63
N SER A 335 16.01 -14.94 0.51
CA SER A 335 16.53 -15.34 1.83
C SER A 335 15.79 -16.54 2.45
N PHE A 336 14.49 -16.69 2.19
CA PHE A 336 13.66 -17.69 2.87
C PHE A 336 13.04 -18.74 1.93
N GLY A 337 13.20 -18.59 0.62
CA GLY A 337 12.68 -19.50 -0.41
C GLY A 337 11.20 -19.30 -0.72
N SER A 338 10.73 -19.96 -1.78
CA SER A 338 9.36 -19.85 -2.30
C SER A 338 8.30 -20.58 -1.47
N THR A 339 8.69 -21.62 -0.71
CA THR A 339 7.77 -22.48 0.06
C THR A 339 7.19 -21.77 1.28
N ASN A 340 8.02 -21.00 2.00
CA ASN A 340 7.64 -20.26 3.21
C ASN A 340 7.41 -18.77 2.98
N PHE A 341 7.58 -18.30 1.74
CA PHE A 341 7.46 -16.88 1.39
C PHE A 341 6.20 -16.23 1.93
N GLY A 342 5.02 -16.81 1.66
CA GLY A 342 3.75 -16.17 1.99
C GLY A 342 3.56 -15.94 3.50
N ILE A 343 4.09 -16.81 4.34
CA ILE A 343 4.00 -16.68 5.81
C ILE A 343 5.08 -15.72 6.31
N VAL A 344 6.33 -15.90 5.89
CA VAL A 344 7.45 -15.05 6.34
C VAL A 344 7.25 -13.61 5.89
N TYR A 345 6.80 -13.38 4.66
CA TYR A 345 6.51 -12.05 4.14
C TYR A 345 5.30 -11.41 4.85
N GLY A 346 4.27 -12.19 5.18
CA GLY A 346 3.17 -11.73 6.03
C GLY A 346 3.64 -11.30 7.42
N CYS A 347 4.51 -12.10 8.07
CA CYS A 347 5.14 -11.74 9.34
C CYS A 347 6.04 -10.51 9.22
N LEU A 348 6.74 -10.34 8.10
CA LEU A 348 7.57 -9.17 7.85
C LEU A 348 6.72 -7.90 7.85
N GLN A 349 5.55 -7.96 7.22
CA GLN A 349 4.58 -6.85 7.19
C GLN A 349 3.97 -6.53 8.57
N CYS A 350 4.12 -7.42 9.58
CA CYS A 350 3.73 -7.13 10.96
C CYS A 350 4.65 -6.13 11.68
N SER A 351 5.61 -5.48 10.99
CA SER A 351 6.75 -4.79 11.63
C SER A 351 6.51 -3.56 12.50
N LEU A 352 5.27 -3.34 12.93
CA LEU A 352 4.92 -2.34 13.95
C LEU A 352 4.52 -2.97 15.30
N GLY A 353 4.58 -4.30 15.48
CA GLY A 353 4.30 -4.96 16.76
C GLY A 353 5.55 -5.15 17.64
N LYS A 354 5.54 -4.62 18.86
CA LYS A 354 6.59 -4.73 19.89
C LYS A 354 7.20 -6.15 20.00
N LEU A 355 8.52 -6.24 19.79
CA LEU A 355 9.35 -7.31 20.33
C LEU A 355 9.63 -6.98 21.81
N ASN A 356 8.82 -7.52 22.72
CA ASN A 356 9.26 -7.60 24.10
C ASN A 356 10.39 -8.63 24.17
N HIS A 357 11.60 -8.13 24.39
CA HIS A 357 12.69 -8.91 24.94
C HIS A 357 12.25 -9.56 26.25
N SER A 358 12.38 -10.88 26.32
CA SER A 358 12.82 -11.53 27.56
C SER A 358 13.63 -12.76 27.18
N THR A 359 14.90 -12.51 26.90
CA THR A 359 15.96 -13.49 27.13
C THR A 359 16.32 -13.48 28.62
N GLN A 360 16.66 -14.68 29.10
CA GLN A 360 17.45 -15.02 30.29
C GLN A 360 16.68 -15.42 31.55
N GLY A 361 17.01 -16.63 32.02
CA GLY A 361 16.54 -17.27 33.24
C GLY A 361 16.37 -18.76 33.02
#